data_AF-A0A653JBE2-F1
#
_entry.id   AF-A0A653JBE2-F1
#
_cell.length_a   1.000
_cell.length_b   1.000
_cell.length_c   1.000
_cell.angle_alpha   90.00
_cell.angle_beta   90.00
_cell.angle_gamma   90.00
#
_symmetry.space_group_name_H-M   'P 1'
#
loop_
_entity.id
_entity.type
_entity.pdbx_description
1 polymer ?
#
loop_
_entity_poly.entity_id
_entity_poly.type
_entity_poly.pdbx_seq_one_letter_code
_entity_poly.pdbx_strand_id
1 'polypeptide(L)'
;MMEQPEFSRIVRLSEIGSTARSGELSADEEERKKLARRFDLPKISRLEASYSLLAGEDRIGFTGQLESDLQQRCVVTGESFQVRLREDFDIAFVPELDIASAEEEIELTEEDCDIIEYENGQLDLGEAIAQTLYLALDPFPRGPNADAVAQEVLKSEEEAGPFGALAALKDKLP
;
A
#
# COMPACT_ATOMS: atom_id res chain seq x y z
N MET A 1 20.52 2.53 12.17
CA MET A 1 20.02 1.41 13.00
C MET A 1 18.98 0.75 12.12
N MET A 2 19.19 -0.47 11.64
CA MET A 2 18.11 -1.14 10.88
C MET A 2 16.99 -1.42 11.86
N GLU A 3 15.90 -0.67 11.76
CA GLU A 3 14.69 -0.92 12.55
C GLU A 3 14.07 -2.22 12.05
N GLN A 4 13.78 -3.14 12.97
CA GLN A 4 13.13 -4.40 12.64
C GLN A 4 11.73 -4.10 12.08
N PRO A 5 11.29 -4.78 11.01
CA PRO A 5 9.95 -4.62 10.46
C PRO A 5 8.89 -4.81 11.55
N GLU A 6 7.85 -3.97 11.51
CA GLU A 6 6.78 -3.97 12.50
C GLU A 6 5.99 -5.28 12.49
N PHE A 7 5.88 -5.90 11.33
CA PHE A 7 5.17 -7.13 11.07
C PHE A 7 6.09 -8.02 10.25
N SER A 8 6.75 -8.96 10.91
CA SER A 8 7.76 -9.83 10.30
C SER A 8 7.37 -11.29 10.39
N ARG A 9 7.44 -12.01 9.28
CA ARG A 9 7.13 -13.45 9.18
C ARG A 9 8.14 -14.10 8.24
N ILE A 10 9.30 -14.44 8.81
CA ILE A 10 10.42 -15.00 8.05
C ILE A 10 10.15 -16.45 7.64
N VAL A 11 10.31 -16.74 6.35
CA VAL A 11 10.37 -18.09 5.79
C VAL A 11 11.74 -18.28 5.14
N ARG A 12 12.42 -19.37 5.46
CA ARG A 12 13.71 -19.69 4.81
C ARG A 12 13.49 -20.45 3.51
N LEU A 13 14.35 -20.21 2.52
CA LEU A 13 14.35 -20.97 1.26
C LEU A 13 14.38 -22.50 1.47
N SER A 14 15.15 -22.97 2.45
CA SER A 14 15.24 -24.40 2.79
C SER A 14 13.92 -25.02 3.26
N GLU A 15 12.96 -24.20 3.67
CA GLU A 15 11.62 -24.63 4.09
C GLU A 15 10.60 -24.60 2.93
N ILE A 16 10.98 -24.04 1.78
CA ILE A 16 10.16 -23.99 0.57
C ILE A 16 10.53 -25.22 -0.24
N GLY A 17 9.68 -26.24 -0.15
CA GLY A 17 9.84 -27.47 -0.94
C GLY A 17 9.53 -27.26 -2.42
N SER A 18 9.55 -28.36 -3.17
CA SER A 18 9.22 -28.38 -4.60
C SER A 18 7.72 -28.28 -4.90
N THR A 19 6.87 -28.22 -3.88
CA THR A 19 5.41 -28.08 -3.99
C THR A 19 4.96 -26.78 -3.38
N ALA A 20 3.90 -26.19 -3.94
CA ALA A 20 3.32 -24.96 -3.42
C ALA A 20 3.00 -25.08 -1.92
N ARG A 21 3.46 -24.10 -1.14
CA ARG A 21 3.21 -23.95 0.30
C ARG A 21 2.21 -22.85 0.51
N SER A 22 1.02 -23.19 1.00
CA SER A 22 0.01 -22.19 1.34
C SER A 22 0.00 -21.87 2.83
N GLY A 23 -0.48 -20.68 3.19
CA GLY A 23 -0.62 -20.26 4.57
C GLY A 23 -1.48 -19.02 4.74
N GLU A 24 -1.60 -18.60 5.99
CA GLU A 24 -2.28 -17.37 6.40
C GLU A 24 -1.35 -16.54 7.29
N LEU A 25 -1.47 -15.23 7.19
CA LEU A 25 -0.73 -14.25 7.98
C LEU A 25 -1.74 -13.31 8.64
N SER A 26 -1.51 -12.96 9.89
CA SER A 26 -2.30 -11.95 10.61
C SER A 26 -1.38 -11.10 11.47
N ALA A 27 -1.53 -9.78 11.38
CA ALA A 27 -0.83 -8.85 12.26
C ALA A 27 -1.57 -8.72 13.59
N ASP A 28 -0.86 -8.72 14.72
CA ASP A 28 -1.43 -8.52 16.05
C ASP A 28 -1.76 -7.04 16.34
N GLU A 29 -2.29 -6.75 17.53
CA GLU A 29 -2.68 -5.37 17.88
C GLU A 29 -1.49 -4.39 17.96
N GLU A 30 -0.34 -4.85 18.44
CA GLU A 30 0.86 -4.01 18.56
C GLU A 30 1.46 -3.75 17.17
N GLU A 31 1.59 -4.80 16.36
CA GLU A 31 2.06 -4.73 14.97
C GLU A 31 1.18 -3.76 14.15
N ARG A 32 -0.15 -3.90 14.22
CA ARG A 32 -1.10 -2.99 13.55
C ARG A 32 -0.96 -1.54 13.99
N LYS A 33 -0.68 -1.28 15.27
CA LYS A 33 -0.46 0.08 15.79
C LYS A 33 0.83 0.69 15.24
N LYS A 34 1.91 -0.09 15.13
CA LYS A 34 3.17 0.38 14.57
C LYS A 34 3.04 0.63 13.07
N LEU A 35 2.42 -0.27 12.32
CA LEU A 35 2.11 -0.09 10.90
C LEU A 35 1.23 1.15 10.65
N ALA A 36 0.19 1.36 11.45
CA ALA A 36 -0.65 2.55 11.34
C ALA A 36 0.15 3.85 11.51
N ARG A 37 1.16 3.86 12.39
CA ARG A 37 2.07 5.01 12.55
C ARG A 37 2.97 5.19 11.33
N ARG A 38 3.57 4.10 10.83
CA ARG A 38 4.43 4.13 9.63
C ARG A 38 3.68 4.66 8.41
N PHE A 39 2.40 4.29 8.26
CA PHE A 39 1.57 4.67 7.11
C PHE A 39 0.76 5.96 7.30
N ASP A 40 0.96 6.70 8.40
CA ASP A 40 0.16 7.88 8.78
C ASP A 40 -1.37 7.63 8.74
N LEU A 41 -1.78 6.44 9.17
CA LEU A 41 -3.18 6.05 9.26
C LEU A 41 -3.72 6.27 10.68
N PRO A 42 -4.96 6.79 10.82
CA PRO A 42 -5.64 6.84 12.11
C PRO A 42 -5.69 5.49 12.85
N LYS A 43 -5.96 4.39 12.13
CA LYS A 43 -6.07 3.05 12.71
C LYS A 43 -6.03 1.95 11.65
N ILE A 44 -5.35 0.85 11.96
CA ILE A 44 -5.55 -0.46 11.31
C ILE A 44 -6.22 -1.38 12.31
N SER A 45 -7.43 -1.85 12.00
CA SER A 45 -8.22 -2.73 12.88
C SER A 45 -8.01 -4.21 12.56
N ARG A 46 -7.79 -4.54 11.28
CA ARG A 46 -7.51 -5.90 10.80
C ARG A 46 -6.49 -5.84 9.67
N LEU A 47 -5.55 -6.77 9.65
CA LEU A 47 -4.63 -6.99 8.53
C LEU A 47 -4.33 -8.48 8.46
N GLU A 48 -4.83 -9.11 7.42
CA GLU A 48 -4.74 -10.55 7.19
C GLU A 48 -4.41 -10.81 5.72
N ALA A 49 -3.70 -11.91 5.45
CA ALA A 49 -3.43 -12.35 4.09
C ALA A 49 -3.46 -13.87 4.02
N SER A 50 -4.03 -14.38 2.93
CA SER A 50 -3.90 -15.80 2.53
C SER A 50 -2.94 -15.87 1.35
N TYR A 51 -2.06 -16.87 1.33
CA TYR A 51 -0.98 -16.90 0.35
C TYR A 51 -0.61 -18.31 -0.12
N SER A 52 0.13 -18.34 -1.23
CA SER A 52 0.83 -19.49 -1.79
C SER A 52 2.27 -19.10 -2.15
N LEU A 53 3.23 -19.89 -1.69
CA LEU A 53 4.65 -19.79 -2.05
C LEU A 53 5.03 -20.95 -2.96
N LEU A 54 5.69 -20.64 -4.08
CA LEU A 54 6.18 -21.65 -5.01
C LEU A 54 7.62 -21.33 -5.42
N ALA A 55 8.52 -22.29 -5.21
CA ALA A 55 9.88 -22.19 -5.72
C ALA A 55 9.91 -22.41 -7.23
N GLY A 56 10.43 -21.42 -7.96
CA GLY A 56 10.82 -21.52 -9.37
C GLY A 56 12.34 -21.73 -9.51
N GLU A 57 12.85 -21.63 -10.74
CA GLU A 57 14.30 -21.77 -11.01
C GLU A 57 15.10 -20.60 -10.43
N ASP A 58 14.72 -19.36 -10.72
CA ASP A 58 15.49 -18.15 -10.32
C ASP A 58 14.74 -17.23 -9.34
N ARG A 59 13.48 -17.56 -9.00
CA ARG A 59 12.63 -16.76 -8.12
C ARG A 59 11.70 -17.62 -7.29
N ILE A 60 11.23 -17.07 -6.17
CA ILE A 60 10.14 -17.65 -5.39
C ILE A 60 8.89 -16.81 -5.62
N GLY A 61 7.86 -17.42 -6.22
CA GLY A 61 6.57 -16.76 -6.38
C GLY A 61 5.81 -16.72 -5.05
N PHE A 62 5.28 -15.55 -4.72
CA PHE A 62 4.46 -15.27 -3.55
C PHE A 62 3.17 -14.62 -4.00
N THR A 63 2.10 -15.41 -4.08
CA THR A 63 0.80 -14.95 -4.57
C THR A 63 -0.27 -15.12 -3.51
N GLY A 64 -1.33 -14.32 -3.60
CA GLY A 64 -2.41 -14.44 -2.65
C GLY A 64 -3.34 -13.24 -2.63
N GLN A 65 -4.04 -13.10 -1.51
CA GLN A 65 -4.98 -12.03 -1.28
C GLN A 65 -4.84 -11.47 0.13
N LEU A 66 -4.75 -10.15 0.19
CA LEU A 66 -4.70 -9.33 1.39
C LEU A 66 -6.10 -8.77 1.70
N GLU A 67 -6.49 -8.77 2.97
CA GLU A 67 -7.67 -8.08 3.48
C GLU A 67 -7.30 -7.18 4.66
N SER A 68 -7.80 -5.93 4.65
CA SER A 68 -7.61 -5.01 5.76
C SER A 68 -8.85 -4.17 6.05
N ASP A 69 -9.14 -4.00 7.35
CA ASP A 69 -10.11 -3.02 7.85
C ASP A 69 -9.31 -1.90 8.52
N LEU A 70 -9.34 -0.69 7.96
CA LEU A 70 -8.55 0.44 8.43
C LEU A 70 -9.36 1.74 8.38
N GLN A 71 -8.77 2.82 8.89
CA GLN A 71 -9.32 4.16 8.78
C GLN A 71 -8.35 5.05 8.03
N GLN A 72 -8.86 5.87 7.12
CA GLN A 72 -8.13 6.95 6.46
C GLN A 72 -8.74 8.29 6.82
N ARG A 73 -7.93 9.35 6.72
CA ARG A 73 -8.38 10.72 6.93
C ARG A 73 -8.82 11.32 5.60
N CYS A 74 -10.07 11.74 5.50
CA CYS A 74 -10.61 12.38 4.31
C CYS A 74 -9.81 13.64 3.96
N VAL A 75 -9.34 13.76 2.72
CA VAL A 75 -8.54 14.94 2.29
C VAL A 75 -9.37 16.22 2.21
N VAL A 76 -10.70 16.11 2.06
CA VAL A 76 -11.61 17.26 1.97
C VAL A 76 -12.05 17.72 3.35
N THR A 77 -12.52 16.80 4.20
CA THR A 77 -13.13 17.13 5.49
C THR A 77 -12.17 17.05 6.68
N GLY A 78 -11.06 16.32 6.54
CA GLY A 78 -10.15 15.98 7.63
C GLY A 78 -10.71 14.93 8.61
N GLU A 79 -11.93 14.43 8.39
CA GLU A 79 -12.55 13.42 9.24
C GLU A 79 -12.02 12.02 8.91
N SER A 80 -11.81 11.20 9.94
CA SER A 80 -11.48 9.78 9.76
C SER A 80 -12.72 8.99 9.37
N PHE A 81 -12.59 8.09 8.41
CA PHE A 81 -13.67 7.18 8.01
C PHE A 81 -13.15 5.76 7.80
N GLN A 82 -14.05 4.78 7.90
CA GLN A 82 -13.72 3.36 7.75
C GLN A 82 -13.52 3.00 6.28
N VAL A 83 -12.44 2.27 6.00
CA VAL A 83 -12.11 1.69 4.70
C VAL A 83 -11.98 0.18 4.87
N ARG A 84 -12.50 -0.56 3.89
CA ARG A 84 -12.23 -1.99 3.73
C ARG A 84 -11.47 -2.17 2.44
N LEU A 85 -10.32 -2.81 2.52
CA LEU A 85 -9.42 -3.03 1.41
C LEU A 85 -9.25 -4.53 1.20
N ARG A 86 -9.28 -4.91 -0.08
CA ARG A 86 -8.97 -6.26 -0.53
C ARG A 86 -8.11 -6.13 -1.76
N GLU A 87 -6.90 -6.69 -1.71
CA GLU A 87 -5.91 -6.59 -2.77
C GLU A 87 -5.37 -7.97 -3.09
N ASP A 88 -5.39 -8.36 -4.35
CA ASP A 88 -4.68 -9.56 -4.81
C ASP A 88 -3.22 -9.17 -5.06
N PHE A 89 -2.27 -10.02 -4.70
CA PHE A 89 -0.86 -9.75 -4.91
C PHE A 89 -0.17 -10.89 -5.66
N ASP A 90 0.80 -10.53 -6.48
CA ASP A 90 1.70 -11.43 -7.19
C ASP A 90 3.12 -10.86 -7.11
N ILE A 91 3.92 -11.43 -6.22
CA ILE A 91 5.24 -10.95 -5.86
C ILE A 91 6.27 -12.02 -6.19
N ALA A 92 7.38 -11.63 -6.81
CA ALA A 92 8.54 -12.47 -7.03
C ALA A 92 9.66 -12.11 -6.03
N PHE A 93 9.99 -13.07 -5.17
CA PHE A 93 11.19 -12.95 -4.34
C PHE A 93 12.43 -13.39 -5.11
N VAL A 94 13.41 -12.50 -5.23
CA VAL A 94 14.68 -12.73 -5.94
C VAL A 94 15.88 -12.53 -5.01
N PRO A 95 17.02 -13.19 -5.23
CA PRO A 95 18.23 -12.87 -4.49
C PRO A 95 18.61 -11.40 -4.68
N GLU A 96 19.09 -10.75 -3.62
CA GLU A 96 19.74 -9.44 -3.76
C GLU A 96 20.91 -9.51 -4.74
N LEU A 97 20.91 -8.63 -5.73
CA LEU A 97 21.95 -8.60 -6.77
C LEU A 97 23.12 -7.73 -6.33
N ASP A 98 24.31 -8.31 -6.27
CA ASP A 98 25.54 -7.56 -6.06
C ASP A 98 25.84 -6.70 -7.32
N ILE A 99 25.43 -5.43 -7.26
CA ILE A 99 25.58 -4.43 -8.34
C ILE A 99 27.05 -4.28 -8.80
N ALA A 100 28.02 -4.67 -7.96
CA ALA A 100 29.44 -4.68 -8.30
C ALA A 100 29.85 -5.75 -9.34
N SER A 101 28.96 -6.70 -9.66
CA SER A 101 29.23 -7.85 -10.53
C SER A 101 28.34 -7.93 -11.77
N ALA A 102 27.39 -7.00 -11.93
CA ALA A 102 26.40 -7.03 -13.00
C ALA A 102 26.99 -6.46 -14.31
N GLU A 103 27.60 -7.32 -15.12
CA GLU A 103 27.89 -7.04 -16.54
C GLU A 103 26.66 -7.28 -17.44
N GLU A 104 25.60 -7.90 -16.90
CA GLU A 104 24.32 -8.18 -17.56
C GLU A 104 23.25 -7.17 -17.11
N GLU A 105 22.73 -6.39 -18.07
CA GLU A 105 21.51 -5.62 -17.88
C GLU A 105 20.35 -6.58 -17.63
N ILE A 106 19.73 -6.50 -16.46
CA ILE A 106 18.47 -7.19 -16.19
C ILE A 106 17.38 -6.34 -16.84
N GLU A 107 16.84 -6.82 -17.97
CA GLU A 107 15.64 -6.23 -18.59
C GLU A 107 14.44 -6.47 -17.67
N LEU A 108 14.14 -5.49 -16.81
CA LEU A 108 12.88 -5.42 -16.08
C LEU A 108 11.78 -5.00 -17.06
N THR A 109 10.81 -5.89 -17.31
CA THR A 109 9.66 -5.60 -18.17
C THR A 109 8.45 -5.17 -17.33
N GLU A 110 7.56 -4.36 -17.88
CA GLU A 110 6.34 -3.90 -17.19
C GLU A 110 5.35 -5.04 -16.86
N GLU A 111 5.54 -6.24 -17.42
CA GLU A 111 4.75 -7.44 -17.13
C GLU A 111 5.33 -8.27 -15.97
N ASP A 112 6.48 -7.88 -15.42
CA ASP A 112 7.10 -8.57 -14.30
C ASP A 112 6.35 -8.27 -12.99
N CYS A 113 6.02 -9.34 -12.27
CA CYS A 113 5.48 -9.31 -10.91
C CYS A 113 6.25 -8.32 -10.03
N ASP A 114 5.62 -7.78 -8.98
CA ASP A 114 6.32 -6.95 -7.99
C ASP A 114 7.53 -7.72 -7.45
N ILE A 115 8.73 -7.12 -7.51
CA ILE A 115 9.96 -7.81 -7.11
C ILE A 115 10.36 -7.38 -5.70
N ILE A 116 10.63 -8.37 -4.84
CA ILE A 116 11.21 -8.14 -3.52
C ILE A 116 12.51 -8.93 -3.41
N GLU A 117 13.59 -8.22 -3.10
CA GLU A 117 14.89 -8.84 -2.87
C GLU A 117 14.93 -9.52 -1.50
N TYR A 118 15.63 -10.65 -1.42
CA TYR A 118 15.91 -11.31 -0.16
C TYR A 118 17.40 -11.53 0.05
N GLU A 119 17.79 -11.46 1.33
CA GLU A 119 19.15 -11.74 1.78
C GLU A 119 19.21 -13.06 2.54
N ASN A 120 20.33 -13.77 2.42
CA ASN A 120 20.63 -14.99 3.21
C ASN A 120 19.54 -16.07 3.13
N GLY A 121 18.77 -16.10 2.04
CA GLY A 121 17.65 -17.01 1.84
C GLY A 121 16.50 -16.83 2.81
N GLN A 122 16.30 -15.63 3.35
CA GLN A 122 15.23 -15.29 4.28
C GLN A 122 14.21 -14.36 3.62
N LEU A 123 12.99 -14.85 3.44
CA LEU A 123 11.89 -14.11 2.84
C LEU A 123 11.02 -13.56 3.98
N ASP A 124 10.86 -12.24 4.08
CA ASP A 124 9.93 -11.64 5.04
C ASP A 124 8.56 -11.41 4.40
N LEU A 125 7.66 -12.38 4.59
CA LEU A 125 6.31 -12.29 4.06
C LEU A 125 5.49 -11.19 4.77
N GLY A 126 5.80 -10.91 6.03
CA GLY A 126 5.09 -9.89 6.80
C GLY A 126 5.37 -8.50 6.24
N GLU A 127 6.65 -8.20 5.98
CA GLU A 127 7.05 -6.92 5.38
C GLU A 127 6.53 -6.78 3.95
N ALA A 128 6.54 -7.85 3.16
CA ALA A 128 5.94 -7.84 1.82
C ALA A 128 4.44 -7.46 1.87
N ILE A 129 3.66 -8.09 2.76
CA ILE A 129 2.25 -7.76 2.97
C ILE A 129 2.05 -6.34 3.48
N ALA A 130 2.94 -5.84 4.34
CA ALA A 130 2.89 -4.46 4.82
C ALA A 130 3.08 -3.45 3.67
N GLN A 131 4.03 -3.71 2.76
CA GLN A 131 4.26 -2.90 1.58
C GLN A 131 3.09 -2.97 0.58
N THR A 132 2.54 -4.16 0.32
CA THR A 132 1.33 -4.33 -0.48
C THR A 132 0.17 -3.50 0.06
N LEU A 133 -0.07 -3.55 1.37
CA LEU A 133 -1.11 -2.72 2.00
C LEU A 133 -0.86 -1.24 1.74
N TYR A 134 0.38 -0.77 1.94
CA TYR A 134 0.72 0.64 1.77
C TYR A 134 0.50 1.13 0.34
N LEU A 135 0.90 0.33 -0.66
CA LEU A 135 0.71 0.65 -2.07
C LEU A 135 -0.77 0.66 -2.48
N ALA A 136 -1.61 -0.16 -1.83
CA ALA A 136 -3.04 -0.22 -2.11
C ALA A 136 -3.85 0.91 -1.42
N LEU A 137 -3.26 1.71 -0.54
CA LEU A 137 -3.96 2.84 0.09
C LEU A 137 -4.29 3.92 -0.94
N ASP A 138 -5.52 4.45 -0.87
CA ASP A 138 -5.89 5.64 -1.65
C ASP A 138 -5.02 6.82 -1.20
N PRO A 139 -4.24 7.48 -2.08
CA PRO A 139 -3.45 8.65 -1.72
C PRO A 139 -4.30 9.91 -1.50
N PHE A 140 -5.55 9.95 -2.00
CA PHE A 140 -6.47 11.07 -1.86
C PHE A 140 -7.86 10.63 -1.35
N PRO A 141 -7.92 9.97 -0.17
CA PRO A 141 -9.12 9.31 0.30
C PRO A 141 -10.26 10.31 0.51
N ARG A 142 -11.43 10.00 -0.04
CA ARG A 142 -12.65 10.80 0.12
C ARG A 142 -13.69 10.05 0.93
N GLY A 143 -14.00 10.60 2.10
CA GLY A 143 -15.03 10.08 2.98
C GLY A 143 -16.45 10.36 2.46
N PRO A 144 -17.49 9.76 3.07
CA PRO A 144 -18.87 9.84 2.61
C PRO A 144 -19.45 11.27 2.57
N ASN A 145 -18.91 12.20 3.37
CA ASN A 145 -19.34 13.60 3.41
C ASN A 145 -18.49 14.52 2.53
N ALA A 146 -17.51 13.99 1.80
CA ALA A 146 -16.54 14.79 1.05
C ALA A 146 -17.21 15.69 0.01
N ASP A 147 -18.15 15.15 -0.78
CA ASP A 147 -18.82 15.92 -1.84
C ASP A 147 -19.71 17.05 -1.29
N ALA A 148 -20.42 16.80 -0.19
CA ALA A 148 -21.26 17.82 0.45
C ALA A 148 -20.42 19.00 0.95
N VAL A 149 -19.31 18.73 1.65
CA VAL A 149 -18.40 19.77 2.13
C VAL A 149 -17.69 20.48 0.98
N ALA A 150 -17.31 19.74 -0.06
CA ALA A 150 -16.72 20.32 -1.25
C ALA A 150 -17.66 21.35 -1.90
N GLN A 151 -18.96 21.07 -2.01
CA GLN A 151 -19.93 22.01 -2.57
C GLN A 151 -20.15 23.25 -1.70
N GLU A 152 -20.03 23.15 -0.38
CA GLU A 152 -20.21 24.29 0.53
C GLU A 152 -18.96 25.18 0.63
N VAL A 153 -17.77 24.59 0.52
CA VAL A 153 -16.50 25.27 0.84
C VAL A 153 -15.72 25.66 -0.43
N LEU A 154 -15.83 24.87 -1.50
CA LEU A 154 -15.15 25.18 -2.76
C LEU A 154 -15.99 26.18 -3.53
N LYS A 155 -15.41 27.35 -3.76
CA LYS A 155 -15.95 28.33 -4.69
C LYS A 155 -16.06 27.70 -6.07
N SER A 156 -17.16 27.97 -6.75
CA SER A 156 -17.36 27.62 -8.16
C SER A 156 -16.19 28.18 -9.00
N GLU A 157 -15.84 27.57 -10.13
CA GLU A 157 -14.80 28.11 -11.03
C GLU A 157 -15.10 29.57 -11.43
N GLU A 158 -16.38 29.94 -11.57
CA GLU A 158 -16.82 31.32 -11.81
C GLU A 158 -16.53 32.28 -10.65
N GLU A 159 -16.55 31.80 -9.41
CA GLU A 159 -16.27 32.58 -8.20
C GLU A 159 -14.76 32.63 -7.87
N ALA A 160 -14.01 31.61 -8.27
CA ALA A 160 -12.56 31.52 -8.08
C ALA A 160 -11.75 32.18 -9.22
N GLY A 161 -12.36 32.38 -10.39
CA GLY A 161 -11.75 33.04 -11.55
C GLY A 161 -11.49 34.54 -11.37
N PRO A 162 -10.70 35.17 -12.27
CA PRO A 162 -10.27 36.57 -12.16
C PRO A 162 -11.41 37.59 -12.12
N PHE A 163 -12.62 37.20 -12.53
CA PHE A 163 -13.82 38.04 -12.49
C PHE A 163 -14.78 37.68 -11.35
N GLY A 164 -14.55 36.61 -10.59
CA GLY A 164 -15.41 36.21 -9.47
C GLY A 164 -15.48 37.26 -8.37
N ALA A 165 -14.35 37.90 -8.06
CA ALA A 165 -14.29 39.04 -7.14
C ALA A 165 -14.98 40.31 -7.69
N LEU A 166 -15.17 40.40 -9.00
CA LEU A 166 -15.79 41.54 -9.69
C LEU A 166 -17.28 41.30 -10.00
N ALA A 167 -17.81 40.09 -9.75
CA ALA A 167 -19.22 39.76 -9.97
C ALA A 167 -20.15 40.70 -9.20
N ALA A 168 -19.76 41.10 -7.99
CA ALA A 168 -20.49 42.05 -7.15
C ALA A 168 -20.50 43.51 -7.68
N LEU A 169 -19.72 43.83 -8.72
CA LEU A 169 -19.76 45.13 -9.39
C LEU A 169 -20.76 45.19 -10.56
N LYS A 170 -21.27 44.07 -11.07
CA LYS A 170 -22.22 44.06 -12.21
C LYS A 170 -23.50 44.85 -11.92
N ASP A 171 -24.05 44.76 -10.71
CA ASP A 171 -25.23 45.53 -10.27
C ASP A 171 -24.94 47.01 -9.99
N LYS A 172 -23.67 47.44 -10.06
CA LYS A 172 -23.25 48.83 -9.83
C LYS A 172 -22.76 49.54 -11.09
N LEU A 173 -22.77 48.86 -12.25
CA LEU A 173 -22.54 49.53 -13.52
C LEU A 173 -23.84 50.21 -13.98
N PRO A 174 -23.82 51.51 -14.33
CA PRO A 174 -24.97 52.27 -14.79
C PRO A 174 -25.47 51.84 -16.18
#